data_AF-A0A429D2W4-F1
#
_entry.id   AF-A0A429D2W4-F1
#
_cell.length_a   1.000
_cell.length_b   1.000
_cell.length_c   1.000
_cell.angle_alpha   90.00
_cell.angle_beta   90.00
_cell.angle_gamma   90.00
#
_symmetry.space_group_name_H-M   'P 1'
#
loop_
_entity.id
_entity.type
_entity.pdbx_description
1 polymer ?
#
loop_
_entity_poly.entity_id
_entity_poly.type
_entity_poly.pdbx_seq_one_letter_code
_entity_poly.pdbx_strand_id
1 'polypeptide(L)'
;MVPEDDVVFRLAQLVLLLASLREFNLPGASIERLGYYDFLVANPMLVLTDEEDRDRKRLLMAGFDGRALSYASPAHRFTTRRERLQHDLALLVAYGLVEPAVDKSVLYAATAEGVELAGRFSAVYARSYRLSAEILLTKLRRYSDSRLRDAVQTWTTTARDSARPEALDLLDAIHLVEESPAVSDLLLDDTPVHPPYNGRRT
;
A
#
# COMPACT_ATOMS: atom_id res chain seq x y z
N MET A 1 0.07 -14.13 10.35
CA MET A 1 -0.76 -12.91 10.46
C MET A 1 0.07 -11.78 9.89
N VAL A 2 -0.45 -11.05 8.90
CA VAL A 2 0.27 -9.91 8.32
C VAL A 2 0.18 -8.76 9.35
N PRO A 3 1.27 -8.02 9.65
CA PRO A 3 1.23 -6.93 10.63
C PRO A 3 0.13 -5.89 10.36
N GLU A 4 -0.26 -5.72 9.11
CA GLU A 4 -1.33 -4.81 8.67
C GLU A 4 -2.74 -5.24 9.11
N ASP A 5 -2.92 -6.45 9.62
CA ASP A 5 -4.19 -6.93 10.17
C ASP A 5 -4.32 -6.67 11.69
N ASP A 6 -3.20 -6.37 12.36
CA ASP A 6 -3.16 -6.05 13.78
C ASP A 6 -3.59 -4.59 14.03
N VAL A 7 -4.64 -4.40 14.83
CA VAL A 7 -5.20 -3.07 15.13
C VAL A 7 -4.16 -2.16 15.78
N VAL A 8 -3.40 -2.65 16.76
CA VAL A 8 -2.44 -1.85 17.51
C VAL A 8 -1.33 -1.36 16.58
N PHE A 9 -0.85 -2.24 15.70
CA PHE A 9 0.16 -1.89 14.70
C PHE A 9 -0.34 -0.80 13.74
N ARG A 10 -1.58 -0.93 13.24
CA ARG A 10 -2.18 0.08 12.36
C ARG A 10 -2.36 1.43 13.04
N LEU A 11 -2.87 1.45 14.27
CA LEU A 11 -3.01 2.67 15.06
C LEU A 11 -1.64 3.34 15.28
N ALA A 12 -0.60 2.56 15.58
CA ALA A 12 0.75 3.07 15.71
C ALA A 12 1.30 3.69 14.42
N GLN A 13 1.08 3.05 13.26
CA GLN A 13 1.44 3.62 11.94
C GLN A 13 0.71 4.94 11.68
N LEU A 14 -0.60 4.98 11.92
CA LEU A 14 -1.41 6.17 11.66
C LEU A 14 -1.02 7.34 12.58
N VAL A 15 -0.69 7.06 13.85
CA VAL A 15 -0.12 8.05 14.77
C VAL A 15 1.24 8.55 14.28
N LEU A 16 2.14 7.67 13.81
CA LEU A 16 3.41 8.08 13.22
C LEU A 16 3.23 8.99 12.00
N LEU A 17 2.26 8.67 11.13
CA LEU A 17 1.95 9.48 9.97
C LEU A 17 1.45 10.87 10.36
N LEU A 18 0.48 10.95 11.27
CA LEU A 18 -0.10 12.21 11.74
C LEU A 18 0.91 13.08 12.50
N ALA A 19 1.79 12.45 13.30
CA ALA A 19 2.91 13.15 13.92
C ALA A 19 3.88 13.71 12.88
N SER A 20 4.20 12.92 11.82
CA SER A 20 5.04 13.39 10.72
C SER A 20 4.42 14.60 10.01
N LEU A 21 3.10 14.62 9.78
CA LEU A 21 2.42 15.80 9.19
C LEU A 21 2.65 17.07 10.03
N ARG A 22 2.64 16.97 11.36
CA ARG A 22 2.92 18.10 12.25
C ARG A 22 4.36 18.57 12.16
N GLU A 23 5.34 17.67 12.02
CA GLU A 23 6.75 18.03 11.80
C GLU A 23 6.93 18.84 10.50
N PHE A 24 6.09 18.60 9.49
CA PHE A 24 6.04 19.39 8.25
C PHE A 24 5.23 20.69 8.35
N ASN A 25 4.77 21.08 9.55
CA ASN A 25 3.87 22.20 9.80
C ASN A 25 2.58 22.15 8.97
N LEU A 26 2.08 20.94 8.71
CA LEU A 26 0.79 20.76 8.04
C LEU A 26 -0.32 20.78 9.10
N PRO A 27 -1.46 21.44 8.83
CA PRO A 27 -2.57 21.58 9.79
C PRO A 27 -3.35 20.26 10.04
N GLY A 28 -2.88 19.15 9.47
CA GLY A 28 -3.59 17.88 9.41
C GLY A 28 -3.95 17.50 7.97
N ALA A 29 -4.80 16.49 7.83
CA ALA A 29 -5.28 16.04 6.52
C ALA A 29 -6.73 15.54 6.61
N SER A 30 -7.48 15.68 5.51
CA SER A 30 -8.81 15.09 5.39
C SER A 30 -8.72 13.56 5.40
N ILE A 31 -9.81 12.87 5.73
CA ILE A 31 -9.86 11.41 5.71
C ILE A 31 -9.47 10.83 4.33
N GLU A 32 -9.90 11.47 3.25
CA GLU A 32 -9.55 11.04 1.89
C GLU A 32 -8.04 11.13 1.67
N ARG A 33 -7.44 12.28 2.02
CA ARG A 33 -6.00 12.50 1.86
C ARG A 33 -5.16 11.61 2.76
N LEU A 34 -5.64 11.34 3.97
CA LEU A 34 -5.03 10.36 4.87
C LEU A 34 -5.04 8.95 4.28
N GLY A 35 -6.13 8.54 3.61
CA GLY A 35 -6.17 7.24 2.93
C GLY A 35 -5.04 7.06 1.91
N TYR A 36 -4.76 8.10 1.12
CA TYR A 36 -3.65 8.09 0.18
C TYR A 36 -2.29 8.07 0.89
N TYR A 37 -2.08 8.93 1.89
CA TYR A 37 -0.81 9.00 2.61
C TYR A 37 -0.50 7.72 3.38
N ASP A 38 -1.46 7.21 4.12
CA ASP A 38 -1.33 5.99 4.93
C ASP A 38 -0.93 4.79 4.07
N PHE A 39 -1.52 4.65 2.89
CA PHE A 39 -1.17 3.59 1.95
C PHE A 39 0.20 3.79 1.29
N LEU A 40 0.47 4.98 0.74
CA LEU A 40 1.70 5.22 -0.03
C LEU A 40 2.95 5.23 0.87
N VAL A 41 2.86 5.78 2.07
CA VAL A 41 3.96 5.77 3.06
C VAL A 41 4.31 4.34 3.49
N ALA A 42 3.32 3.45 3.60
CA ALA A 42 3.57 2.04 3.85
C ALA A 42 4.16 1.31 2.63
N ASN A 43 3.98 1.84 1.41
CA ASN A 43 4.37 1.19 0.16
C ASN A 43 5.16 2.13 -0.76
N PRO A 44 6.31 2.68 -0.33
CA PRO A 44 6.97 3.76 -1.05
C PRO A 44 7.55 3.37 -2.41
N MET A 45 7.81 2.08 -2.61
CA MET A 45 8.27 1.55 -3.90
C MET A 45 7.20 1.67 -5.00
N LEU A 46 5.92 1.88 -4.63
CA LEU A 46 4.85 2.23 -5.57
C LEU A 46 4.99 3.63 -6.15
N VAL A 47 5.72 4.53 -5.49
CA VAL A 47 5.90 5.92 -5.94
C VAL A 47 7.30 6.12 -6.53
N LEU A 48 8.31 5.49 -5.95
CA LEU A 48 9.72 5.67 -6.31
C LEU A 48 10.18 4.55 -7.25
N THR A 49 9.93 4.72 -8.55
CA THR A 49 10.30 3.75 -9.59
C THR A 49 11.71 3.89 -10.13
N ASP A 50 12.22 5.12 -10.19
CA ASP A 50 13.54 5.41 -10.76
C ASP A 50 14.64 4.78 -9.90
N GLU A 51 15.40 3.86 -10.49
CA GLU A 51 16.48 3.14 -9.79
C GLU A 51 17.61 4.06 -9.34
N GLU A 52 17.81 5.17 -10.04
CA GLU A 52 18.83 6.16 -9.71
C GLU A 52 18.36 7.19 -8.67
N ASP A 53 17.07 7.18 -8.29
CA ASP A 53 16.55 8.06 -7.24
C ASP A 53 17.25 7.77 -5.90
N ARG A 54 17.92 8.80 -5.36
CA ARG A 54 18.61 8.73 -4.07
C ARG A 54 17.67 8.39 -2.92
N ASP A 55 16.44 8.90 -2.94
CA ASP A 55 15.42 8.60 -1.92
C ASP A 55 14.97 7.14 -2.00
N ARG A 56 14.90 6.56 -3.21
CA ARG A 56 14.64 5.13 -3.38
C ARG A 56 15.76 4.30 -2.75
N LYS A 57 17.02 4.60 -3.06
CA LYS A 57 18.20 3.91 -2.48
C LYS A 57 18.20 4.01 -0.94
N ARG A 58 17.86 5.19 -0.38
CA ARG A 58 17.73 5.39 1.08
C ARG A 58 16.67 4.48 1.69
N LEU A 59 15.50 4.35 1.06
CA LEU A 59 14.42 3.51 1.57
C LEU A 59 14.72 2.01 1.44
N LEU A 60 15.40 1.59 0.37
CA LEU A 60 15.92 0.22 0.25
C LEU A 60 16.87 -0.12 1.41
N MET A 61 17.82 0.78 1.72
CA MET A 61 18.72 0.62 2.86
C MET A 61 18.00 0.63 4.21
N ALA A 62 16.84 1.28 4.31
CA ALA A 62 15.98 1.26 5.48
C ALA A 62 15.09 0.00 5.58
N GLY A 63 15.19 -0.92 4.63
CA GLY A 63 14.50 -2.21 4.63
C GLY A 63 13.16 -2.23 3.88
N PHE A 64 12.82 -1.20 3.11
CA PHE A 64 11.72 -1.30 2.15
C PHE A 64 12.18 -2.11 0.93
N ASP A 65 11.28 -2.95 0.40
CA ASP A 65 11.52 -3.70 -0.83
C ASP A 65 10.23 -3.75 -1.65
N GLY A 66 10.34 -3.69 -2.98
CA GLY A 66 9.22 -3.82 -3.91
C GLY A 66 8.65 -5.24 -3.95
N ARG A 67 9.44 -6.25 -3.57
CA ARG A 67 9.00 -7.67 -3.57
C ARG A 67 7.92 -8.00 -2.54
N ALA A 68 7.76 -7.16 -1.51
CA ALA A 68 6.72 -7.31 -0.50
C ALA A 68 5.29 -7.01 -1.03
N LEU A 69 5.17 -6.53 -2.27
CA LEU A 69 3.89 -6.30 -2.96
C LEU A 69 3.26 -7.58 -3.56
N SER A 70 3.89 -8.74 -3.38
CA SER A 70 3.57 -9.98 -4.12
C SER A 70 2.40 -10.82 -3.59
N TYR A 71 1.87 -10.53 -2.39
CA TYR A 71 0.85 -11.40 -1.76
C TYR A 71 -0.61 -10.97 -1.99
N ALA A 72 -0.84 -9.72 -2.40
CA ALA A 72 -2.16 -9.21 -2.77
C ALA A 72 -1.99 -7.95 -3.62
N SER A 73 -2.88 -7.75 -4.59
CA SER A 73 -2.83 -6.61 -5.50
C SER A 73 -2.75 -5.28 -4.72
N PRO A 74 -1.89 -4.34 -5.13
CA PRO A 74 -1.81 -3.03 -4.50
C PRO A 74 -3.17 -2.31 -4.44
N ALA A 75 -4.02 -2.48 -5.46
CA ALA A 75 -5.38 -1.93 -5.50
C ALA A 75 -6.29 -2.51 -4.41
N HIS A 76 -6.24 -3.83 -4.18
CA HIS A 76 -7.02 -4.47 -3.12
C HIS A 76 -6.56 -3.99 -1.73
N ARG A 77 -5.24 -3.98 -1.49
CA ARG A 77 -4.66 -3.49 -0.24
C ARG A 77 -5.02 -2.02 0.02
N PHE A 78 -5.02 -1.17 -1.01
CA PHE A 78 -5.45 0.22 -0.90
C PHE A 78 -6.92 0.33 -0.47
N THR A 79 -7.81 -0.42 -1.12
CA THR A 79 -9.25 -0.44 -0.81
C THR A 79 -9.50 -0.88 0.63
N THR A 80 -8.98 -2.03 1.05
CA THR A 80 -9.16 -2.54 2.43
C THR A 80 -8.62 -1.57 3.47
N ARG A 81 -7.47 -0.93 3.19
CA ARG A 81 -6.87 0.06 4.10
C ARG A 81 -7.72 1.33 4.22
N ARG A 82 -8.36 1.75 3.12
CA ARG A 82 -9.26 2.90 3.12
C ARG A 82 -10.57 2.61 3.85
N GLU A 83 -11.14 1.41 3.69
CA GLU A 83 -12.39 1.01 4.36
C GLU A 83 -12.27 1.04 5.89
N ARG A 84 -11.13 0.60 6.43
CA ARG A 84 -10.87 0.58 7.88
C ARG A 84 -10.42 1.92 8.46
N LEU A 85 -9.94 2.86 7.65
CA LEU A 85 -9.33 4.11 8.13
C LEU A 85 -10.25 4.92 9.03
N GLN A 86 -11.54 4.98 8.72
CA GLN A 86 -12.51 5.72 9.53
C GLN A 86 -12.62 5.15 10.95
N HIS A 87 -12.62 3.82 11.08
CA HIS A 87 -12.64 3.14 12.36
C HIS A 87 -11.34 3.38 13.15
N ASP A 88 -10.19 3.21 12.50
CA ASP A 88 -8.89 3.42 13.13
C ASP A 88 -8.72 4.89 13.60
N LEU A 89 -9.18 5.88 12.82
CA LEU A 89 -9.21 7.28 13.23
C LEU A 89 -10.14 7.52 14.43
N ALA A 90 -11.33 6.92 14.43
CA ALA A 90 -12.27 7.05 15.55
C ALA A 90 -11.66 6.53 16.87
N LEU A 91 -10.90 5.43 16.82
CA LEU A 91 -10.17 4.92 17.98
C LEU A 91 -9.10 5.91 18.46
N LEU A 92 -8.30 6.48 17.56
CA LEU A 92 -7.28 7.46 17.93
C LEU A 92 -7.88 8.74 18.54
N VAL A 93 -9.03 9.18 18.03
CA VAL A 93 -9.79 10.29 18.62
C VAL A 93 -10.30 9.93 20.01
N ALA A 94 -10.88 8.73 20.19
CA ALA A 94 -11.35 8.26 21.48
C ALA A 94 -10.21 8.14 22.51
N TYR A 95 -9.00 7.80 22.06
CA TYR A 95 -7.80 7.76 22.91
C TYR A 95 -7.14 9.14 23.14
N GLY A 96 -7.66 10.21 22.54
CA GLY A 96 -7.10 11.57 22.68
C GLY A 96 -5.74 11.76 21.98
N LEU A 97 -5.39 10.88 21.03
CA LEU A 97 -4.13 10.95 20.28
C LEU A 97 -4.26 11.75 18.99
N VAL A 98 -5.50 11.94 18.52
CA VAL A 98 -5.84 12.66 17.30
C VAL A 98 -7.03 13.55 17.58
N GLU A 99 -7.02 14.74 17.00
CA GLU A 99 -8.13 15.68 17.10
C GLU A 99 -8.68 16.03 15.71
N PRO A 100 -10.02 16.07 15.56
CA PRO A 100 -10.64 16.66 14.40
C PRO A 100 -10.68 18.17 14.55
N ALA A 101 -10.11 18.89 13.59
CA ALA A 101 -10.27 20.32 13.42
C ALA A 101 -11.27 20.60 12.30
N VAL A 102 -12.26 21.45 12.57
CA VAL A 102 -13.24 21.89 11.56
C VAL A 102 -12.81 23.25 11.04
N ASP A 103 -12.46 23.29 9.75
CA ASP A 103 -12.40 24.53 8.99
C ASP A 103 -13.50 24.49 7.91
N LYS A 104 -13.13 24.30 6.63
CA LYS A 104 -14.07 24.06 5.51
C LYS A 104 -14.38 22.58 5.28
N SER A 105 -13.55 21.72 5.85
CA SER A 105 -13.68 20.27 5.90
C SER A 105 -13.11 19.77 7.22
N VAL A 106 -13.42 18.52 7.58
CA VAL A 106 -12.84 17.90 8.78
C VAL A 106 -11.42 17.47 8.46
N LEU A 107 -10.46 18.08 9.15
CA LEU A 107 -9.05 17.70 9.13
C LEU A 107 -8.71 16.96 10.40
N TYR A 108 -7.89 15.92 10.30
CA TYR A 108 -7.39 15.19 11.45
C TYR A 108 -5.91 15.51 11.65
N ALA A 109 -5.53 15.85 12.88
CA ALA A 109 -4.16 16.13 13.28
C ALA A 109 -3.82 15.37 14.57
N ALA A 110 -2.54 15.05 14.78
CA ALA A 110 -2.11 14.47 16.04
C ALA A 110 -2.18 15.51 17.17
N THR A 111 -2.67 15.12 18.34
CA THR A 111 -2.60 15.96 19.56
C THR A 111 -1.16 16.04 20.09
N ALA A 112 -0.92 16.81 21.15
CA ALA A 112 0.40 16.84 21.79
C ALA A 112 0.79 15.44 22.32
N GLU A 113 -0.17 14.74 22.92
CA GLU A 113 -0.05 13.38 23.43
C GLU A 113 0.19 12.38 22.29
N GLY A 114 -0.48 12.56 21.15
CA GLY A 114 -0.23 11.78 19.94
C GLY A 114 1.20 11.91 19.43
N VAL A 115 1.74 13.13 19.40
CA VAL A 115 3.13 13.40 19.01
C VAL A 115 4.11 12.81 20.03
N GLU A 116 3.84 12.96 21.33
CA GLU A 116 4.67 12.38 22.39
C GLU A 116 4.71 10.85 22.28
N LEU A 117 3.56 10.20 22.13
CA LEU A 117 3.46 8.76 21.95
C LEU A 117 4.21 8.31 20.71
N ALA A 118 4.04 9.01 19.58
CA ALA A 118 4.78 8.76 18.37
C ALA A 118 6.28 8.77 18.67
N GLY A 119 6.78 9.79 19.37
CA GLY A 119 8.19 9.93 19.77
C GLY A 119 8.76 8.74 20.54
N ARG A 120 7.93 7.98 21.25
CA ARG A 120 8.34 6.77 22.00
C ARG A 120 8.57 5.55 21.10
N PHE A 121 8.07 5.54 19.86
CA PHE A 121 8.30 4.46 18.92
C PHE A 121 9.74 4.47 18.39
N SER A 122 10.57 3.61 18.99
CA SER A 122 12.01 3.49 18.73
C SER A 122 12.39 2.20 17.97
N ALA A 123 11.42 1.38 17.57
CA ALA A 123 11.68 0.19 16.76
C ALA A 123 12.29 0.56 15.40
N VAL A 124 13.07 -0.36 14.81
CA VAL A 124 13.64 -0.18 13.45
C VAL A 124 12.54 0.16 12.45
N TYR A 125 11.43 -0.59 12.49
CA TYR A 125 10.28 -0.36 11.64
C TYR A 125 9.74 1.07 11.75
N ALA A 126 9.60 1.61 12.96
CA ALA A 126 9.09 2.96 13.17
C ALA A 126 10.03 4.03 12.60
N ARG A 127 11.36 3.81 12.65
CA ARG A 127 12.33 4.69 12.00
C ARG A 127 12.23 4.64 10.48
N SER A 128 12.15 3.44 9.91
CA SER A 128 11.97 3.27 8.46
C SER A 128 10.67 3.89 7.97
N TYR A 129 9.56 3.68 8.69
CA TYR A 129 8.28 4.30 8.37
C TYR A 129 8.34 5.83 8.39
N ARG A 130 8.97 6.44 9.41
CA ARG A 130 9.17 7.90 9.45
C ARG A 130 9.99 8.41 8.26
N LEU A 131 11.06 7.70 7.88
CA LEU A 131 11.85 8.07 6.69
C LEU A 131 10.99 8.03 5.42
N SER A 132 10.13 7.02 5.28
CA SER A 132 9.17 6.95 4.17
C SER A 132 8.19 8.11 4.20
N ALA A 133 7.65 8.43 5.38
CA ALA A 133 6.74 9.56 5.58
C ALA A 133 7.42 10.88 5.20
N GLU A 134 8.65 11.11 5.66
CA GLU A 134 9.44 12.31 5.37
C GLU A 134 9.59 12.54 3.86
N ILE A 135 10.06 11.51 3.16
CA ILE A 135 10.31 11.55 1.71
C ILE A 135 9.00 11.77 0.96
N LEU A 136 7.99 10.95 1.25
CA LEU A 136 6.76 10.97 0.46
C LEU A 136 5.86 12.15 0.79
N LEU A 137 5.72 12.58 2.04
CA LEU A 137 4.94 13.78 2.36
C LEU A 137 5.53 15.02 1.70
N THR A 138 6.85 15.13 1.60
CA THR A 138 7.53 16.21 0.87
C THR A 138 7.16 16.25 -0.61
N LYS A 139 7.04 15.08 -1.26
CA LYS A 139 6.65 14.94 -2.68
C LYS A 139 5.14 15.13 -2.86
N LEU A 140 4.33 14.41 -2.09
CA LEU A 140 2.87 14.31 -2.25
C LEU A 140 2.12 15.55 -1.77
N ARG A 141 2.67 16.36 -0.85
CA ARG A 141 1.99 17.61 -0.41
C ARG A 141 1.75 18.61 -1.55
N ARG A 142 2.49 18.50 -2.65
CA ARG A 142 2.36 19.35 -3.84
C ARG A 142 1.16 18.96 -4.72
N TYR A 143 0.53 17.83 -4.46
CA TYR A 143 -0.60 17.32 -5.24
C TYR A 143 -1.92 17.86 -4.66
N SER A 144 -2.83 18.28 -5.54
CA SER A 144 -4.24 18.44 -5.19
C SER A 144 -4.87 17.08 -4.92
N ASP A 145 -6.01 17.05 -4.24
CA ASP A 145 -6.71 15.78 -3.95
C ASP A 145 -7.09 15.02 -5.23
N SER A 146 -7.50 15.73 -6.29
CA SER A 146 -7.75 15.14 -7.60
C SER A 146 -6.50 14.48 -8.21
N ARG A 147 -5.37 15.20 -8.25
CA ARG A 147 -4.12 14.66 -8.80
C ARG A 147 -3.59 13.50 -7.96
N LEU A 148 -3.80 13.54 -6.64
CA LEU A 148 -3.38 12.46 -5.76
C LEU A 148 -4.21 11.20 -6.00
N ARG A 149 -5.53 11.35 -6.21
CA ARG A 149 -6.41 10.26 -6.62
C ARG A 149 -5.96 9.62 -7.93
N ASP A 150 -5.72 10.43 -8.97
CA ASP A 150 -5.30 9.95 -10.29
C ASP A 150 -3.94 9.24 -10.22
N ALA A 151 -3.00 9.78 -9.44
CA ALA A 151 -1.68 9.19 -9.24
C ALA A 151 -1.77 7.85 -8.50
N VAL A 152 -2.58 7.77 -7.43
CA VAL A 152 -2.79 6.53 -6.68
C VAL A 152 -3.43 5.46 -7.56
N GLN A 153 -4.42 5.82 -8.38
CA GLN A 153 -5.00 4.89 -9.35
C GLN A 153 -3.91 4.35 -10.28
N THR A 154 -3.09 5.22 -10.86
CA THR A 154 -1.97 4.83 -11.73
C THR A 154 -0.95 3.92 -11.03
N TRP A 155 -0.62 4.19 -9.76
CA TRP A 155 0.38 3.41 -9.03
C TRP A 155 -0.14 2.08 -8.50
N THR A 156 -1.46 1.92 -8.37
CA THR A 156 -2.10 0.71 -7.84
C THR A 156 -2.62 -0.22 -8.92
N THR A 157 -2.85 0.27 -10.13
CA THR A 157 -3.18 -0.56 -11.30
C THR A 157 -1.92 -0.95 -12.05
N THR A 158 -1.59 -2.24 -12.07
CA THR A 158 -0.50 -2.75 -12.90
C THR A 158 -0.97 -2.83 -14.36
N ALA A 159 -0.51 -1.92 -15.22
CA ALA A 159 -0.74 -2.05 -16.66
C ALA A 159 0.36 -2.91 -17.31
N ARG A 160 0.02 -3.62 -18.41
CA ARG A 160 0.90 -4.50 -19.20
C ARG A 160 2.20 -3.82 -19.70
N ASP A 161 2.15 -2.50 -19.89
CA ASP A 161 3.29 -1.65 -20.29
C ASP A 161 3.89 -0.84 -19.12
N SER A 162 3.53 -1.16 -17.88
CA SER A 162 4.09 -0.48 -16.71
C SER A 162 5.58 -0.82 -16.56
N ALA A 163 6.37 0.13 -16.06
CA ALA A 163 7.81 -0.01 -15.83
C ALA A 163 8.18 -1.04 -14.73
N ARG A 164 7.30 -2.01 -14.45
CA ARG A 164 7.37 -2.99 -13.36
C ARG A 164 6.90 -4.38 -13.83
N PRO A 165 7.71 -5.12 -14.60
CA PRO A 165 7.38 -6.50 -14.96
C PRO A 165 7.24 -7.42 -13.73
N GLU A 166 7.89 -7.11 -12.60
CA GLU A 166 7.77 -7.84 -11.33
C GLU A 166 6.49 -7.55 -10.52
N ALA A 167 5.68 -6.56 -10.92
CA ALA A 167 4.42 -6.22 -10.27
C ALA A 167 3.19 -6.87 -10.93
N LEU A 168 3.42 -7.79 -11.88
CA LEU A 168 2.36 -8.61 -12.48
C LEU A 168 1.64 -9.38 -11.36
N ASP A 169 0.39 -9.01 -11.15
CA ASP A 169 -0.52 -9.79 -10.32
C ASP A 169 -0.73 -11.14 -11.01
N LEU A 170 -0.70 -12.24 -10.26
CA LEU A 170 -1.04 -13.56 -10.77
C LEU A 170 -2.48 -13.60 -11.32
N LEU A 171 -3.37 -12.74 -10.81
CA LEU A 171 -4.72 -12.58 -11.35
C LEU A 171 -4.75 -11.82 -12.69
N ASP A 172 -3.90 -10.81 -12.86
CA ASP A 172 -3.74 -10.13 -14.15
C ASP A 172 -3.06 -11.05 -15.18
N ALA A 173 -2.14 -11.92 -14.73
CA ALA A 173 -1.50 -12.92 -15.57
C ALA A 173 -2.51 -13.96 -16.11
N ILE A 174 -3.54 -14.31 -15.34
CA ILE A 174 -4.60 -15.24 -15.78
C ILE A 174 -5.45 -14.62 -16.90
N HIS A 175 -5.86 -13.36 -16.75
CA HIS A 175 -6.58 -12.64 -17.81
C HIS A 175 -5.73 -12.49 -19.09
N LEU A 176 -4.41 -12.34 -18.94
CA LEU A 176 -3.47 -12.27 -20.07
C LEU A 176 -3.26 -13.61 -20.80
N VAL A 177 -3.44 -14.74 -20.10
CA VAL A 177 -3.39 -16.08 -20.72
C VAL A 177 -4.66 -16.36 -21.53
N GLU A 178 -5.82 -15.86 -21.09
CA GLU A 178 -7.10 -16.01 -21.80
C GLU A 178 -7.19 -15.15 -23.08
N GLU A 179 -6.50 -14.00 -23.13
CA GLU A 179 -6.51 -13.09 -24.29
C GLU A 179 -5.41 -13.39 -25.35
N SER A 180 -4.57 -14.40 -25.12
CA SER A 180 -3.51 -14.77 -26.07
C SER A 180 -4.00 -15.89 -27.01
N PRO A 181 -4.22 -15.63 -28.32
CA PRO A 181 -4.68 -16.65 -29.27
C PRO A 181 -3.66 -17.78 -29.46
N ALA A 182 -2.42 -17.64 -28.96
CA ALA A 182 -1.37 -18.64 -29.08
C ALA A 182 -1.42 -19.74 -28.00
N VAL A 183 -2.17 -19.56 -26.91
CA VAL A 183 -2.25 -20.56 -25.81
C VAL A 183 -3.51 -21.42 -25.90
N SER A 184 -4.56 -20.94 -26.56
CA SER A 184 -5.78 -21.73 -26.83
C SER A 184 -5.51 -22.99 -27.67
N ASP A 185 -4.46 -22.98 -28.50
CA ASP A 185 -4.08 -24.14 -29.33
C ASP A 185 -3.27 -25.19 -28.56
N LEU A 186 -2.74 -24.86 -27.37
CA LEU A 186 -1.96 -25.79 -26.53
C LEU A 186 -2.81 -26.55 -25.51
N LEU A 187 -4.06 -26.14 -25.29
CA LEU A 187 -5.00 -26.77 -24.34
C LEU A 187 -6.04 -27.68 -25.02
N LEU A 188 -5.92 -27.89 -26.33
CA LEU A 188 -6.75 -28.81 -27.12
C LEU A 188 -5.93 -29.94 -27.74
N ASP A 189 -5.05 -30.59 -26.95
CA ASP A 189 -4.61 -31.94 -27.27
C ASP A 189 -5.29 -32.92 -26.31
N ASP A 190 -6.60 -33.03 -26.51
CA ASP A 190 -7.44 -34.10 -25.94
C ASP A 190 -7.13 -35.39 -26.72
N THR A 191 -5.92 -35.92 -26.57
CA THR A 191 -5.61 -37.28 -27.01
C THR A 191 -6.12 -38.25 -25.94
N PRO A 192 -7.18 -39.03 -26.20
CA PRO A 192 -7.67 -39.98 -25.20
C PRO A 192 -6.64 -41.09 -25.03
N VAL A 193 -5.98 -41.09 -23.87
CA VAL A 193 -5.11 -42.19 -23.43
C VAL A 193 -6.00 -43.40 -23.12
N HIS A 194 -6.12 -44.32 -24.07
CA HIS A 194 -6.72 -45.63 -23.83
C HIS A 194 -5.85 -46.42 -22.82
N PRO A 195 -6.40 -46.93 -21.71
CA PRO A 195 -5.67 -47.85 -20.85
C PRO A 195 -5.56 -49.24 -21.51
N PRO A 196 -4.44 -49.97 -21.34
CA PRO A 196 -4.30 -51.30 -21.90
C PRO A 196 -5.22 -52.30 -21.18
N TYR A 197 -6.03 -53.00 -21.96
CA TYR A 197 -6.92 -54.07 -21.53
C TYR A 197 -6.09 -55.28 -21.06
N ASN A 198 -6.00 -55.50 -19.75
CA ASN A 198 -5.36 -56.68 -19.15
C ASN A 198 -6.43 -57.71 -18.77
N GLY A 199 -6.89 -58.49 -19.76
CA GLY A 199 -7.78 -59.62 -19.55
C GLY A 199 -6.99 -60.92 -19.34
N ARG A 200 -6.88 -61.39 -18.10
CA ARG A 200 -6.44 -62.76 -17.78
C ARG A 200 -7.41 -63.44 -16.79
N ARG A 201 -7.76 -64.68 -17.15
CA ARG A 201 -8.47 -65.74 -16.40
C ARG A 201 -9.99 -65.57 -16.35
N THR A 202 -10.81 -66.58 -16.63
CA THR A 202 -10.66 -68.04 -16.47
C THR A 202 -11.30 -68.82 -17.62
#